data_AF-A0A8D8J901-F1
#
_entry.id   AF-A0A8D8J901-F1
#
_cell.length_a   1.000
_cell.length_b   1.000
_cell.length_c   1.000
_cell.angle_alpha   90.00
_cell.angle_beta   90.00
_cell.angle_gamma   90.00
#
_symmetry.space_group_name_H-M   'P 1'
#
loop_
_entity.id
_entity.type
_entity.pdbx_description
1 polymer ?
#
loop_
_entity_poly.entity_id
_entity_poly.type
_entity_poly.pdbx_seq_one_letter_code
_entity_poly.pdbx_strand_id
1 'polypeptide(L)'
;VPLIEKNRKSRLWLSCWCWAWRKWCASKELKPRTILIGRPTAEKFPPNEIRNQKYNFFTFLPLVLFEQFRFFLNLYFLIMAASQFIPDIRIGYLYTYWGPLGFVLAVTICREAVDDLRRHKRDREVNSQKYKRFGGVDKPPE
;
A
#
# COMPACT_ATOMS: atom_id res chain seq x y z
N VAL A 1 -41.24 -0.58 -13.13
CA VAL A 1 -40.51 -1.57 -13.97
C VAL A 1 -39.63 -2.40 -13.06
N PRO A 2 -39.96 -3.67 -12.77
CA PRO A 2 -39.15 -4.51 -11.90
C PRO A 2 -38.00 -5.12 -12.71
N LEU A 3 -36.75 -4.91 -12.29
CA LEU A 3 -35.60 -5.60 -12.84
C LEU A 3 -35.32 -6.87 -12.04
N ILE A 4 -35.85 -7.97 -12.57
CA ILE A 4 -35.21 -9.27 -12.76
C ILE A 4 -34.40 -9.78 -11.55
N GLU A 5 -35.09 -10.58 -10.74
CA GLU A 5 -34.51 -11.49 -9.77
C GLU A 5 -33.81 -12.65 -10.50
N LYS A 6 -32.48 -12.55 -10.67
CA LYS A 6 -31.68 -13.65 -11.22
C LYS A 6 -31.32 -14.65 -10.14
N ASN A 7 -32.19 -15.64 -9.97
CA ASN A 7 -31.89 -16.90 -9.30
C ASN A 7 -30.92 -17.74 -10.17
N ARG A 8 -29.70 -18.01 -9.69
CA ARG A 8 -28.81 -19.05 -10.25
C ARG A 8 -28.31 -19.97 -9.12
N LYS A 9 -29.04 -21.07 -8.95
CA LYS A 9 -28.65 -22.34 -8.32
C LYS A 9 -27.23 -22.77 -8.73
N SER A 10 -26.37 -23.14 -7.78
CA SER A 10 -26.06 -24.55 -7.47
C SER A 10 -24.86 -24.72 -6.50
N ARG A 11 -24.99 -25.81 -5.73
CA ARG A 11 -24.15 -26.46 -4.69
C ARG A 11 -22.63 -26.39 -4.91
N LEU A 12 -21.84 -25.94 -3.94
CA LEU A 12 -21.31 -26.64 -2.74
C LEU A 12 -19.96 -27.32 -3.02
N TRP A 13 -18.99 -27.09 -2.11
CA TRP A 13 -17.61 -27.60 -2.01
C TRP A 13 -16.48 -26.77 -2.65
N LEU A 14 -16.01 -25.75 -1.91
CA LEU A 14 -14.60 -25.62 -1.53
C LEU A 14 -14.52 -24.82 -0.23
N SER A 15 -14.26 -25.59 0.81
CA SER A 15 -14.25 -25.29 2.24
C SER A 15 -13.18 -24.27 2.63
N CYS A 16 -13.50 -23.50 3.67
CA CYS A 16 -12.70 -22.49 4.38
C CYS A 16 -12.17 -21.30 3.55
N TRP A 17 -11.59 -21.55 2.37
CA TRP A 17 -10.91 -20.54 1.56
C TRP A 17 -11.87 -19.56 0.88
N CYS A 18 -13.00 -20.01 0.33
CA CYS A 18 -14.03 -19.13 -0.24
C CYS A 18 -14.73 -18.25 0.81
N TRP A 19 -14.82 -18.73 2.06
CA TRP A 19 -15.43 -17.97 3.16
C TRP A 19 -14.46 -16.91 3.69
N ALA A 20 -13.18 -17.26 3.83
CA ALA A 20 -12.12 -16.31 4.16
C ALA A 20 -11.98 -15.22 3.07
N TRP A 21 -12.03 -15.60 1.79
CA TRP A 21 -11.95 -14.66 0.67
C TRP A 21 -13.16 -13.72 0.60
N ARG A 22 -14.37 -14.23 0.84
CA ARG A 22 -15.58 -13.38 0.96
C ARG A 22 -15.53 -12.40 2.12
N LYS A 23 -14.95 -12.81 3.26
CA LYS A 23 -14.79 -11.94 4.43
C LYS A 23 -13.71 -10.87 4.21
N TRP A 24 -12.66 -11.19 3.44
CA TRP A 24 -11.58 -10.28 3.08
C TRP A 24 -11.96 -9.29 1.96
N CYS A 25 -12.80 -9.73 1.01
CA CYS A 25 -13.40 -8.88 -0.03
C CYS A 25 -14.73 -8.25 0.37
N ALA A 26 -15.12 -8.29 1.65
CA ALA A 26 -16.31 -7.60 2.12
C ALA A 26 -16.11 -6.09 1.91
N SER A 27 -16.73 -5.56 0.86
CA SER A 27 -16.77 -4.13 0.57
C SER A 27 -17.21 -3.40 1.83
N LYS A 28 -16.44 -2.40 2.25
CA LYS A 28 -16.82 -1.55 3.39
C LYS A 28 -18.15 -0.89 3.06
N GLU A 29 -19.21 -1.26 3.77
CA GLU A 29 -20.51 -0.61 3.60
C GLU A 29 -20.39 0.87 3.96
N LEU A 30 -20.76 1.74 3.02
CA LEU A 30 -20.78 3.17 3.22
C LEU A 30 -21.92 3.50 4.18
N LYS A 31 -21.58 3.83 5.43
CA LYS A 31 -22.56 4.27 6.41
C LYS A 31 -22.94 5.74 6.13
N PRO A 32 -24.24 6.08 6.07
CA PRO A 32 -24.65 7.47 6.00
C PRO A 32 -24.16 8.21 7.25
N ARG A 33 -23.68 9.44 7.06
CA ARG A 33 -23.22 10.31 8.15
C ARG A 33 -24.13 11.53 8.24
N THR A 34 -24.58 11.85 9.44
CA THR A 34 -25.42 13.03 9.70
C THR A 34 -24.55 14.12 10.30
N ILE A 35 -24.48 15.28 9.64
CA ILE A 35 -23.71 16.44 10.11
C ILE A 35 -24.69 17.47 10.67
N LEU A 36 -24.57 17.80 11.95
CA LEU A 36 -25.40 18.82 12.60
C LEU A 36 -24.75 20.19 12.44
N ILE A 37 -25.48 21.16 11.88
CA ILE A 37 -24.99 22.53 11.69
C ILE A 37 -25.31 23.34 12.96
N GLY A 38 -24.32 24.07 13.48
CA GLY A 38 -24.46 24.95 14.66
C GLY A 38 -24.40 24.23 16.02
N ARG A 39 -24.16 22.91 16.04
CA ARG A 39 -23.94 22.13 17.27
C ARG A 39 -22.59 21.40 17.21
N PRO A 40 -21.88 21.23 18.34
CA PRO A 40 -20.66 20.44 18.36
C PRO A 40 -20.99 18.98 18.02
N THR A 41 -20.27 18.41 17.06
CA THR A 41 -20.42 16.99 16.70
C THR A 41 -19.60 16.15 17.68
N ALA A 42 -20.21 15.13 18.28
CA ALA A 42 -19.53 14.23 19.23
C ALA A 42 -18.59 13.24 18.53
N GLU A 43 -18.83 12.94 17.26
CA GLU A 43 -18.01 12.04 16.46
C GLU A 43 -16.77 12.75 15.87
N LYS A 44 -15.62 12.10 15.96
CA LYS A 44 -14.38 12.57 15.33
C LYS A 44 -14.28 12.05 13.90
N PHE A 45 -14.21 12.97 12.95
CA PHE A 45 -13.95 12.65 11.55
C PHE A 45 -12.45 12.74 11.24
N PRO A 46 -11.97 11.98 10.25
CA PRO A 46 -10.60 12.14 9.77
C PRO A 46 -10.36 13.58 9.28
N PRO A 47 -9.15 14.11 9.47
CA PRO A 47 -8.80 15.44 8.99
C PRO A 47 -8.86 15.50 7.46
N ASN A 48 -9.08 16.70 6.92
CA ASN A 48 -9.05 16.97 5.49
C ASN A 48 -7.60 17.09 5.00
N GLU A 49 -6.85 15.99 5.07
CA GLU A 49 -5.48 15.90 4.58
C GLU A 49 -5.43 14.88 3.44
N ILE A 50 -4.85 15.29 2.31
CA ILE A 50 -4.63 14.40 1.17
C ILE A 50 -3.28 13.71 1.34
N ARG A 51 -3.27 12.37 1.34
CA ARG A 51 -2.05 11.57 1.42
C ARG A 51 -2.01 10.55 0.29
N ASN A 52 -1.22 10.82 -0.74
CA ASN A 52 -1.00 9.95 -1.90
C ASN A 52 0.22 9.03 -1.74
N GLN A 53 0.97 9.14 -0.63
CA GLN A 53 2.09 8.25 -0.33
C GLN A 53 1.61 6.80 -0.26
N LYS A 54 2.28 5.91 -0.99
CA LYS A 54 1.97 4.48 -0.97
C LYS A 54 2.59 3.80 0.24
N TYR A 55 3.76 4.27 0.68
CA TYR A 55 4.50 3.68 1.79
C TYR A 55 4.63 4.64 2.98
N ASN A 56 4.70 4.06 4.18
CA ASN A 56 5.14 4.77 5.38
C ASN A 56 6.65 4.54 5.56
N PHE A 57 7.33 5.38 6.33
CA PHE A 57 8.78 5.28 6.55
C PHE A 57 9.21 3.86 6.99
N PHE A 58 8.47 3.23 7.90
CA PHE A 58 8.73 1.88 8.39
C PHE A 58 8.29 0.77 7.43
N THR A 59 7.25 0.99 6.62
CA THR A 59 6.70 -0.03 5.72
C THR A 59 7.33 0.02 4.33
N PHE A 60 8.07 1.08 4.00
CA PHE A 60 8.70 1.28 2.69
C PHE A 60 9.63 0.12 2.32
N LEU A 61 10.64 -0.15 3.13
CA LEU A 61 11.63 -1.17 2.81
C LEU A 61 11.02 -2.58 2.67
N PRO A 62 10.26 -3.12 3.65
CA PRO A 62 9.74 -4.48 3.54
C PRO A 62 8.73 -4.65 2.40
N LEU A 63 7.87 -3.66 2.13
CA LEU A 63 6.90 -3.77 1.03
C LEU A 63 7.56 -3.64 -0.34
N VAL A 64 8.49 -2.68 -0.51
CA VAL A 64 9.19 -2.50 -1.79
C VAL A 64 10.03 -3.72 -2.13
N LEU A 65 10.74 -4.29 -1.14
CA LEU A 65 11.48 -5.54 -1.32
C LEU A 65 10.55 -6.70 -1.71
N PHE A 66 9.42 -6.85 -1.02
CA PHE A 66 8.44 -7.89 -1.34
C PHE A 66 7.90 -7.74 -2.77
N GLU A 67 7.60 -6.52 -3.21
CA GLU A 67 7.16 -6.25 -4.57
C GLU A 67 8.22 -6.59 -5.61
N GLN A 68 9.51 -6.33 -5.31
CA GLN A 68 10.60 -6.73 -6.20
C GLN A 68 10.77 -8.24 -6.28
N PHE A 69 10.71 -8.96 -5.16
CA PHE A 69 10.88 -10.43 -5.16
C PHE A 69 9.66 -11.19 -5.67
N ARG A 70 8.50 -10.54 -5.78
CA ARG A 70 7.34 -11.13 -6.49
C ARG A 70 7.64 -11.39 -7.97
N PHE A 71 8.64 -10.72 -8.54
CA PHE A 71 9.07 -10.95 -9.91
C PHE A 71 9.97 -12.19 -10.01
N PHE A 72 9.64 -13.12 -10.92
CA PHE A 72 10.31 -14.43 -11.04
C PHE A 72 11.83 -14.34 -11.15
N LEU A 73 12.36 -13.39 -11.93
CA LEU A 73 13.81 -13.22 -12.10
C LEU A 73 14.52 -12.82 -10.80
N ASN A 74 13.95 -11.89 -10.03
CA ASN A 74 14.54 -11.45 -8.77
C ASN A 74 14.56 -12.59 -7.74
N LEU A 75 13.51 -13.42 -7.72
CA LEU A 75 13.45 -14.62 -6.88
C LEU A 75 14.45 -15.68 -7.34
N TYR A 76 14.59 -15.91 -8.65
CA TYR A 76 15.58 -16.83 -9.20
C TYR A 76 17.00 -16.44 -8.78
N PHE A 77 17.39 -15.17 -8.95
CA PHE A 77 18.71 -14.68 -8.53
C PHE A 77 18.90 -14.78 -7.01
N LEU A 78 17.85 -14.57 -6.22
CA LEU A 78 17.90 -14.73 -4.77
C LEU A 78 18.17 -16.19 -4.37
N ILE A 79 17.46 -17.15 -4.97
CA ILE A 79 17.66 -18.58 -4.70
C ILE A 79 19.07 -19.00 -5.13
N MET A 80 19.51 -18.55 -6.31
CA MET A 80 20.86 -18.81 -6.81
C MET A 80 21.96 -18.21 -5.91
N ALA A 81 21.73 -17.02 -5.33
CA ALA A 81 22.67 -16.39 -4.41
C ALA A 81 22.64 -17.04 -3.01
N ALA A 82 21.47 -17.49 -2.56
CA ALA A 82 21.30 -18.17 -1.28
C ALA A 82 21.90 -19.58 -1.28
N SER A 83 21.87 -20.31 -2.41
CA SER A 83 22.50 -21.63 -2.51
C SER A 83 24.01 -21.58 -2.26
N GLN A 84 24.66 -20.44 -2.52
CA GLN A 84 26.10 -20.26 -2.29
C GLN A 84 26.49 -20.23 -0.80
N PHE A 85 25.54 -20.14 0.13
CA PHE A 85 25.82 -20.30 1.56
C PHE A 85 26.27 -21.72 1.91
N ILE A 86 25.82 -22.73 1.15
CA ILE A 86 26.24 -24.12 1.33
C ILE A 86 27.62 -24.29 0.69
N PRO A 87 28.68 -24.59 1.47
CA PRO A 87 30.04 -24.68 0.94
C PRO A 87 30.19 -25.82 -0.07
N ASP A 88 29.43 -26.91 0.06
CA ASP A 88 29.51 -28.09 -0.81
C ASP A 88 29.02 -27.84 -2.25
N ILE A 89 28.18 -26.82 -2.46
CA ILE A 89 27.58 -26.45 -3.75
C ILE A 89 28.21 -25.15 -4.30
N ARG A 90 29.14 -24.55 -3.56
CA ARG A 90 29.73 -23.25 -3.90
C ARG A 90 30.72 -23.38 -5.05
N ILE A 91 30.44 -22.70 -6.16
CA ILE A 91 31.29 -22.73 -7.36
C ILE A 91 32.28 -21.54 -7.37
N GLY A 92 31.94 -20.43 -6.71
CA GLY A 92 32.75 -19.20 -6.71
C GLY A 92 32.57 -18.33 -5.46
N TYR A 93 33.01 -17.08 -5.52
CA TYR A 93 32.90 -16.15 -4.39
C TYR A 93 31.47 -15.63 -4.20
N LEU A 94 31.06 -15.40 -2.94
CA LEU A 94 29.70 -14.91 -2.63
C LEU A 94 29.37 -13.58 -3.33
N TYR A 95 30.33 -12.66 -3.42
CA TYR A 95 30.10 -11.32 -3.98
C TYR A 95 29.74 -11.34 -5.47
N THR A 96 30.14 -12.36 -6.25
CA THR A 96 29.83 -12.42 -7.68
C THR A 96 28.34 -12.69 -7.92
N TYR A 97 27.65 -13.28 -6.94
CA TYR A 97 26.21 -13.55 -7.00
C TYR A 97 25.41 -12.45 -6.30
N TRP A 98 25.84 -12.03 -5.10
CA TRP A 98 25.16 -11.01 -4.31
C TRP A 98 25.34 -9.59 -4.87
N GLY A 99 26.47 -9.31 -5.52
CA GLY A 99 26.79 -7.98 -6.06
C GLY A 99 25.78 -7.49 -7.11
N PRO A 100 25.58 -8.23 -8.22
CA PRO A 100 24.61 -7.84 -9.25
C PRO A 100 23.17 -7.74 -8.72
N LEU A 101 22.75 -8.71 -7.88
CA LEU A 101 21.43 -8.71 -7.26
C LEU A 101 21.21 -7.48 -6.38
N GLY A 102 22.18 -7.20 -5.48
CA GLY A 102 22.13 -6.06 -4.58
C GLY A 102 22.13 -4.73 -5.34
N PHE A 103 22.91 -4.61 -6.41
CA PHE A 103 22.96 -3.39 -7.23
C PHE A 103 21.60 -3.08 -7.86
N VAL A 104 20.98 -4.06 -8.53
CA VAL A 104 19.68 -3.87 -9.19
C VAL A 104 18.59 -3.56 -8.16
N LEU A 105 18.60 -4.26 -7.03
CA LEU A 105 17.64 -4.04 -5.94
C LEU A 105 17.80 -2.64 -5.33
N ALA A 106 19.04 -2.21 -5.08
CA ALA A 106 19.35 -0.89 -4.55
C ALA A 106 18.87 0.23 -5.49
N VAL A 107 19.20 0.15 -6.79
CA VAL A 107 18.73 1.14 -7.78
C VAL A 107 17.20 1.23 -7.79
N THR A 108 16.52 0.09 -7.67
CA THR A 108 15.06 0.04 -7.69
C THR A 108 14.44 0.67 -6.44
N ILE A 109 14.97 0.34 -5.25
CA ILE A 109 14.54 0.95 -3.99
C ILE A 109 14.81 2.46 -4.00
N CYS A 110 15.97 2.90 -4.49
CA CYS A 110 16.30 4.32 -4.58
C CYS A 110 15.33 5.07 -5.49
N ARG A 111 14.98 4.51 -6.65
CA ARG A 111 13.99 5.12 -7.57
C ARG A 111 12.62 5.25 -6.90
N GLU A 112 12.13 4.17 -6.29
CA GLU A 112 10.83 4.18 -5.61
C GLU A 112 10.82 5.20 -4.45
N ALA A 113 11.91 5.28 -3.68
CA ALA A 113 12.05 6.25 -2.59
C ALA A 113 11.99 7.70 -3.09
N VAL A 114 12.71 8.00 -4.17
CA VAL A 114 12.71 9.35 -4.78
C VAL A 114 11.32 9.73 -5.27
N ASP A 115 10.61 8.80 -5.90
CA ASP A 115 9.27 9.05 -6.42
C ASP A 115 8.25 9.26 -5.29
N ASP A 116 8.34 8.49 -4.20
CA ASP A 116 7.48 8.68 -3.03
C ASP A 116 7.80 9.99 -2.28
N LEU A 117 9.06 10.42 -2.21
CA LEU A 117 9.43 11.73 -1.68
C LEU A 117 8.88 12.88 -2.52
N ARG A 118 8.89 12.74 -3.85
CA ARG A 118 8.29 13.74 -4.77
C ARG A 118 6.78 13.82 -4.59
N ARG A 119 6.09 12.69 -4.40
CA ARG A 119 4.66 12.66 -4.06
C ARG A 119 4.40 13.39 -2.75
N HIS A 120 5.18 13.10 -1.71
CA HIS A 120 5.04 13.76 -0.42
C HIS A 120 5.18 15.28 -0.49
N LYS A 121 6.17 15.78 -1.25
CA LYS A 121 6.37 17.22 -1.43
C LYS A 121 5.15 17.89 -2.09
N ARG A 122 4.58 17.25 -3.12
CA ARG A 122 3.37 17.76 -3.79
C ARG A 122 2.16 17.75 -2.87
N ASP A 123 1.96 16.68 -2.11
CA ASP A 123 0.85 16.59 -1.15
C ASP A 123 0.96 17.69 -0.08
N ARG A 124 2.18 17.95 0.41
CA ARG A 124 2.43 19.03 1.38
C ARG A 124 2.06 20.41 0.82
N GLU A 125 2.41 20.69 -0.42
CA GLU A 125 2.08 21.95 -1.09
C GLU A 125 0.55 22.13 -1.18
N VAL A 126 -0.17 21.10 -1.60
CA VAL A 126 -1.64 21.12 -1.70
C VAL A 126 -2.32 21.25 -0.34
N ASN A 127 -1.88 20.50 0.67
CA ASN A 127 -2.47 20.55 2.01
C ASN A 127 -2.19 21.88 2.72
N SER A 128 -1.12 22.59 2.35
CA SER A 128 -0.76 23.91 2.90
C SER A 128 -1.53 25.09 2.29
N GLN A 129 -2.47 24.84 1.37
CA GLN A 129 -3.24 25.92 0.74
C GLN A 129 -4.16 26.61 1.76
N LYS A 130 -4.15 27.95 1.74
CA LYS A 130 -4.98 28.77 2.63
C LYS A 130 -6.44 28.69 2.22
N TYR A 131 -7.32 28.55 3.19
CA TYR A 131 -8.78 28.57 3.00
C TYR A 131 -9.45 29.42 4.07
N LYS A 132 -10.59 30.02 3.75
CA LYS A 132 -11.41 30.79 4.70
C LYS A 132 -12.46 29.88 5.33
N ARG A 133 -12.65 29.95 6.64
CA ARG A 133 -13.75 29.26 7.34
C ARG A 133 -14.78 30.30 7.80
N PHE A 134 -16.06 29.99 7.60
CA PHE A 134 -17.14 30.84 8.10
C PHE A 134 -17.16 30.79 9.64
N GLY A 135 -16.99 31.94 10.30
CA GLY A 135 -17.04 32.07 11.76
C GLY A 135 -15.77 31.69 12.53
N GLY A 136 -14.61 31.56 11.89
CA GLY A 136 -13.32 31.29 12.56
C GLY A 136 -12.20 32.23 12.11
N VAL A 137 -11.27 32.53 13.03
CA VAL A 137 -9.99 33.19 12.73
C VAL A 137 -9.24 32.35 11.68
N ASP A 138 -8.65 32.99 10.68
CA ASP A 138 -7.84 32.34 9.64
C ASP A 138 -6.75 31.48 10.30
N LYS A 139 -7.00 30.18 10.42
CA LYS A 139 -6.06 29.25 11.03
C LYS A 139 -5.00 28.90 9.98
N PRO A 140 -3.70 29.12 10.24
CA PRO A 140 -2.66 28.65 9.33
C PRO A 140 -2.76 27.12 9.19
N PRO A 141 -2.37 26.56 8.03
CA PRO A 141 -2.38 25.11 7.82
C PRO A 141 -1.48 24.43 8.87
N GLU A 142 -2.02 23.43 9.58
CA GLU A 142 -1.27 22.52 10.47
C GLU A 142 -0.43 21.53 9.64
#